data_AF-A0A9W9ZYW8-F1
#
_entry.id   AF-A0A9W9ZYW8-F1
#
_cell.length_a   1.000
_cell.length_b   1.000
_cell.length_c   1.000
_cell.angle_alpha   90.00
_cell.angle_beta   90.00
_cell.angle_gamma   90.00
#
_symmetry.space_group_name_H-M   'P 1'
#
loop_
_entity.id
_entity.type
_entity.pdbx_description
1 polymer ?
#
loop_
_entity_poly.entity_id
_entity_poly.type
_entity_poly.pdbx_seq_one_letter_code
_entity_poly.pdbx_strand_id
1 'polypeptide(L)'
;MSRLAATCFQDGAAITGDRGKEGGWKASSGFEAPSVVGADANYYNRAYWKIIPQGDGKYFIENTETKRYLFQDGDAIKGDRGSEGGWKASSGFEAPKVVGADANYYNRAYWKLEKQ
;
A
#
# COMPACT_ATOMS: atom_id res chain seq x y z
N MET A 1 7.34 30.15 -6.63
CA MET A 1 6.31 29.11 -6.82
C MET A 1 6.66 27.92 -5.94
N SER A 2 5.94 27.69 -4.84
CA SER A 2 6.14 26.48 -4.03
C SER A 2 5.39 25.32 -4.68
N ARG A 3 6.09 24.26 -5.08
CA ARG A 3 5.48 23.01 -5.52
C ARG A 3 5.00 22.26 -4.26
N LEU A 4 3.70 22.31 -3.97
CA LEU A 4 3.09 21.72 -2.76
C LEU A 4 2.70 20.24 -2.91
N ALA A 5 3.02 19.61 -4.04
CA ALA A 5 2.63 18.22 -4.31
C ALA A 5 3.73 17.25 -3.86
N ALA A 6 3.39 16.37 -2.92
CA ALA A 6 4.18 15.17 -2.63
C ALA A 6 3.77 14.03 -3.57
N THR A 7 4.67 13.09 -3.79
CA THR A 7 4.42 11.84 -4.51
C THR A 7 4.34 10.66 -3.56
N CYS A 8 3.50 9.67 -3.90
CA CYS A 8 3.44 8.38 -3.22
C CYS A 8 4.69 7.56 -3.60
N PHE A 9 5.53 7.23 -2.62
CA PHE A 9 6.85 6.62 -2.79
C PHE A 9 6.96 5.31 -2.01
N GLN A 10 7.46 4.26 -2.66
CA GLN A 10 7.75 2.99 -2.00
C GLN A 10 9.19 2.94 -1.48
N ASP A 11 9.35 2.71 -0.18
CA ASP A 11 10.64 2.41 0.41
C ASP A 11 11.07 0.94 0.22
N GLY A 12 12.27 0.59 0.66
CA GLY A 12 12.77 -0.79 0.75
C GLY A 12 13.31 -1.37 -0.56
N ALA A 13 13.77 -2.61 -0.52
CA ALA A 13 14.36 -3.26 -1.69
C ALA A 13 13.27 -3.75 -2.68
N ALA A 14 13.66 -3.90 -3.94
CA ALA A 14 12.87 -4.66 -4.89
C ALA A 14 12.77 -6.13 -4.48
N ILE A 15 11.67 -6.79 -4.85
CA ILE A 15 11.54 -8.23 -4.68
C ILE A 15 12.56 -8.91 -5.61
N THR A 16 13.36 -9.82 -5.08
CA THR A 16 14.41 -10.54 -5.83
C THR A 16 14.03 -11.97 -6.22
N GLY A 17 12.95 -12.50 -5.66
CA GLY A 17 12.43 -13.85 -5.94
C GLY A 17 10.97 -13.86 -6.39
N ASP A 18 10.35 -15.04 -6.32
CA ASP A 18 8.93 -15.19 -6.64
C ASP A 18 8.04 -14.44 -5.63
N ARG A 19 6.91 -13.92 -6.13
CA ARG A 19 5.89 -13.31 -5.27
C ARG A 19 5.40 -14.30 -4.22
N GLY A 20 5.23 -13.81 -2.99
CA GLY A 20 4.71 -14.57 -1.86
C GLY A 20 5.78 -15.31 -1.05
N LYS A 21 7.06 -15.24 -1.47
CA LYS A 21 8.18 -15.94 -0.83
C LYS A 21 8.86 -15.14 0.26
N GLU A 22 8.57 -13.85 0.41
CA GLU A 22 9.07 -13.07 1.55
C GLU A 22 8.39 -13.47 2.87
N GLY A 23 7.35 -14.32 2.82
CA GLY A 23 6.76 -14.93 4.02
C GLY A 23 5.71 -14.07 4.71
N GLY A 24 5.31 -12.94 4.12
CA GLY A 24 4.26 -12.06 4.61
C GLY A 24 4.69 -10.59 4.56
N TRP A 25 4.08 -9.77 5.41
CA TRP A 25 4.37 -8.33 5.47
C TRP A 25 4.61 -7.81 6.89
N LYS A 26 4.35 -8.63 7.92
CA LYS A 26 4.55 -8.28 9.33
C LYS A 26 5.85 -8.88 9.80
N ALA A 27 6.63 -8.14 10.61
CA ALA A 27 7.85 -8.67 11.22
C ALA A 27 7.64 -10.04 11.91
N SER A 28 6.45 -10.28 12.50
CA SER A 28 6.08 -11.55 13.13
C SER A 28 6.02 -12.74 12.17
N SER A 29 5.92 -12.52 10.86
CA SER A 29 5.99 -13.56 9.82
C SER A 29 7.42 -13.80 9.30
N GLY A 30 8.43 -13.19 9.91
CA GLY A 30 9.83 -13.30 9.52
C GLY A 30 10.30 -12.25 8.50
N PHE A 31 9.41 -11.37 8.05
CA PHE A 31 9.73 -10.28 7.13
C PHE A 31 8.81 -9.08 7.35
N GLU A 32 9.40 -7.90 7.49
CA GLU A 32 8.66 -6.64 7.59
C GLU A 32 8.63 -5.95 6.23
N ALA A 33 7.43 -5.81 5.66
CA ALA A 33 7.26 -5.14 4.38
C ALA A 33 7.62 -3.65 4.52
N PRO A 34 8.30 -3.08 3.51
CA PRO A 34 8.69 -1.68 3.56
C PRO A 34 7.48 -0.73 3.49
N SER A 35 7.66 0.46 4.03
CA SER A 35 6.61 1.47 4.09
C SER A 35 6.33 2.14 2.75
N VAL A 36 5.12 2.66 2.59
CA VAL A 36 4.75 3.62 1.54
C VAL A 36 4.59 4.99 2.17
N VAL A 37 5.27 5.99 1.62
CA VAL A 37 5.35 7.33 2.23
C VAL A 37 5.12 8.43 1.19
N GLY A 38 4.88 9.65 1.65
CA GLY A 38 4.98 10.84 0.81
C GLY A 38 6.43 11.28 0.67
N ALA A 39 6.86 11.60 -0.55
CA ALA A 39 8.16 12.20 -0.84
C ALA A 39 7.99 13.46 -1.69
N ASP A 40 8.93 14.39 -1.64
CA ASP A 40 8.94 15.62 -2.44
C ASP A 40 9.37 15.39 -3.90
N ALA A 41 9.97 14.24 -4.21
CA ALA A 41 10.41 13.88 -5.56
C ALA A 41 10.32 12.38 -5.84
N ASN A 42 10.48 12.04 -7.12
CA ASN A 42 10.60 10.66 -7.57
C ASN A 42 12.05 10.17 -7.47
N TYR A 43 12.44 9.68 -6.30
CA TYR A 43 13.77 9.10 -6.11
C TYR A 43 13.84 7.69 -6.69
N TYR A 44 14.88 7.41 -7.49
CA TYR A 44 15.15 6.09 -8.06
C TYR A 44 13.95 5.49 -8.81
N ASN A 45 13.07 6.31 -9.39
CA ASN A 45 11.83 5.90 -10.07
C ASN A 45 10.77 5.19 -9.20
N ARG A 46 10.90 5.21 -7.87
CA ARG A 46 10.00 4.47 -6.96
C ARG A 46 8.69 5.18 -6.63
N ALA A 47 8.42 6.31 -7.27
CA ALA A 47 7.12 6.96 -7.24
C ALA A 47 6.23 6.59 -8.45
N TYR A 48 6.71 5.76 -9.37
CA TYR A 48 5.89 5.28 -10.48
C TYR A 48 5.13 4.01 -10.09
N TRP A 49 3.85 3.98 -10.47
CA TRP A 49 2.92 2.91 -10.13
C TRP A 49 2.15 2.48 -11.38
N LYS A 50 1.96 1.17 -11.52
CA LYS A 50 1.03 0.58 -12.49
C LYS A 50 -0.31 0.35 -11.81
N ILE A 51 -1.38 0.76 -12.47
CA ILE A 51 -2.74 0.45 -12.05
C ILE A 51 -3.22 -0.72 -12.91
N ILE A 52 -3.40 -1.88 -12.29
CA ILE A 52 -3.66 -3.14 -12.97
C ILE A 52 -5.10 -3.58 -12.64
N PRO A 53 -6.04 -3.53 -13.59
CA PRO A 53 -7.43 -3.95 -13.37
C PRO A 53 -7.52 -5.43 -12.96
N GLN A 54 -8.39 -5.74 -12.00
CA GLN A 54 -8.64 -7.11 -11.51
C GLN A 54 -10.07 -7.59 -11.76
N GLY A 55 -10.91 -6.75 -12.40
CA GLY A 55 -12.36 -6.95 -12.48
C GLY A 55 -13.10 -6.30 -11.32
N ASP A 56 -14.43 -6.20 -11.43
CA ASP A 56 -15.33 -5.65 -10.39
C ASP A 56 -14.93 -4.26 -9.84
N GLY A 57 -14.30 -3.42 -10.66
CA GLY A 57 -13.78 -2.11 -10.24
C GLY A 57 -12.64 -2.17 -9.22
N LYS A 58 -11.97 -3.31 -9.08
CA LYS A 58 -10.80 -3.51 -8.22
C LYS A 58 -9.52 -3.39 -9.04
N TYR A 59 -8.48 -2.91 -8.37
CA TYR A 59 -7.17 -2.71 -8.96
C TYR A 59 -6.08 -3.23 -8.03
N PHE A 60 -5.04 -3.81 -8.61
CA PHE A 60 -3.73 -3.80 -7.97
C PHE A 60 -3.00 -2.51 -8.35
N ILE A 61 -2.24 -1.99 -7.40
CA ILE A 61 -1.36 -0.84 -7.62
C ILE A 61 0.06 -1.33 -7.37
N GLU A 62 0.80 -1.59 -8.45
CA GLU A 62 2.15 -2.19 -8.40
C GLU A 62 3.22 -1.13 -8.60
N ASN A 63 4.22 -1.08 -7.72
CA ASN A 63 5.36 -0.19 -7.91
C ASN A 63 6.23 -0.65 -9.09
N THR A 64 6.61 0.26 -9.98
CA THR A 64 7.35 -0.13 -11.20
C THR A 64 8.74 -0.67 -10.91
N GLU A 65 9.40 -0.21 -9.85
CA GLU A 65 10.78 -0.57 -9.52
C GLU A 65 10.84 -1.76 -8.57
N THR A 66 10.16 -1.64 -7.42
CA THR A 66 10.21 -2.68 -6.38
C THR A 66 9.34 -3.89 -6.69
N LYS A 67 8.42 -3.78 -7.66
CA LYS A 67 7.40 -4.78 -8.02
C LYS A 67 6.44 -5.14 -6.90
N ARG A 68 6.51 -4.45 -5.76
CA ARG A 68 5.62 -4.64 -4.61
C ARG A 68 4.25 -4.01 -4.88
N TYR A 69 3.21 -4.62 -4.33
CA TYR A 69 1.86 -4.06 -4.35
C TYR A 69 1.68 -3.06 -3.21
N LEU A 70 0.96 -1.97 -3.49
CA LEU A 70 0.38 -1.12 -2.46
C LEU A 70 -0.59 -1.98 -1.65
N PHE A 71 -0.36 -2.09 -0.35
CA PHE A 71 -1.01 -3.10 0.49
C PHE A 71 -1.50 -2.50 1.80
N GLN A 72 -2.77 -2.76 2.13
CA GLN A 72 -3.37 -2.31 3.39
C GLN A 72 -2.88 -3.18 4.56
N ASP A 73 -2.21 -2.56 5.52
CA ASP A 73 -1.86 -3.21 6.78
C ASP A 73 -3.09 -3.35 7.73
N GLY A 74 -2.88 -3.87 8.94
CA GLY A 74 -3.83 -3.83 10.05
C GLY A 74 -4.89 -4.91 10.01
N ASP A 75 -6.09 -4.63 10.48
CA ASP A 75 -7.21 -5.57 10.45
C ASP A 75 -8.08 -5.35 9.20
N ALA A 76 -8.87 -6.37 8.86
CA ALA A 76 -9.92 -6.20 7.87
C ALA A 76 -10.96 -5.20 8.39
N ILE A 77 -11.49 -4.37 7.48
CA ILE A 77 -12.52 -3.38 7.82
C ILE A 77 -13.73 -4.09 8.41
N LYS A 78 -14.18 -3.63 9.58
CA LYS A 78 -15.35 -4.18 10.28
C LYS A 78 -16.56 -3.27 10.11
N GLY A 79 -17.72 -3.86 9.79
CA GLY A 79 -18.96 -3.11 9.58
C GLY A 79 -19.02 -2.38 8.24
N ASP A 80 -19.92 -1.38 8.16
CA ASP A 80 -20.15 -0.62 6.93
C ASP A 80 -19.02 0.40 6.67
N ARG A 81 -18.82 0.76 5.39
CA ARG A 81 -17.84 1.78 4.98
C ARG A 81 -18.12 3.11 5.71
N GLY A 82 -17.09 3.67 6.35
CA GLY A 82 -17.18 4.92 7.13
C GLY A 82 -17.48 4.73 8.63
N SER A 83 -17.73 3.49 9.08
CA SER A 83 -18.12 3.22 10.48
C SER A 83 -16.96 3.10 11.46
N GLU A 84 -15.71 3.05 10.99
CA GLU A 84 -14.53 2.79 11.84
C GLU A 84 -14.11 3.99 12.70
N GLY A 85 -14.83 5.11 12.66
CA GLY A 85 -14.59 6.23 13.57
C GLY A 85 -13.42 7.15 13.15
N GLY A 86 -13.03 7.15 11.88
CA GLY A 86 -12.10 8.11 11.30
C GLY A 86 -10.78 7.50 10.84
N TRP A 87 -9.69 8.26 10.86
CA TRP A 87 -8.37 7.81 10.41
C TRP A 87 -7.20 8.20 11.32
N LYS A 88 -7.40 9.18 12.21
CA LYS A 88 -6.37 9.65 13.14
C LYS A 88 -6.67 9.09 14.51
N ALA A 89 -5.66 8.63 15.24
CA ALA A 89 -5.82 8.14 16.61
C ALA A 89 -6.68 9.07 17.52
N SER A 90 -6.60 10.40 17.31
CA SER A 90 -7.41 11.38 18.05
C SER A 90 -8.93 11.26 17.85
N SER A 91 -9.40 10.51 16.84
CA SER A 91 -10.81 10.20 16.63
C SER A 91 -11.26 8.89 17.30
N GLY A 92 -10.39 8.27 18.11
CA GLY A 92 -10.68 6.99 18.79
C GLY A 92 -10.36 5.75 17.94
N PHE A 93 -9.85 5.94 16.72
CA PHE A 93 -9.39 4.89 15.82
C PHE A 93 -8.20 5.39 15.01
N GLU A 94 -7.18 4.56 14.83
CA GLU A 94 -6.05 4.86 13.96
C GLU A 94 -6.13 3.98 12.72
N ALA A 95 -6.25 4.61 11.55
CA ALA A 95 -6.30 3.86 10.30
C ALA A 95 -4.98 3.11 10.10
N PRO A 96 -5.03 1.88 9.56
CA PRO A 96 -3.83 1.12 9.34
C PRO A 96 -2.93 1.78 8.29
N LYS A 97 -1.63 1.53 8.43
CA LYS A 97 -0.62 1.99 7.47
C LYS A 97 -0.78 1.27 6.12
N VAL A 98 -0.11 1.82 5.12
CA VAL A 98 0.04 1.18 3.80
C VAL A 98 1.50 0.82 3.59
N VAL A 99 1.74 -0.40 3.09
CA VAL A 99 3.08 -0.98 2.91
C VAL A 99 3.24 -1.58 1.50
N GLY A 100 4.46 -1.95 1.15
CA GLY A 100 4.81 -2.63 -0.10
C GLY A 100 4.93 -4.14 0.08
N ALA A 101 3.85 -4.90 -0.10
CA ALA A 101 3.88 -6.36 -0.01
C ALA A 101 4.31 -7.03 -1.32
N ASP A 102 4.96 -8.19 -1.25
CA ASP A 102 5.36 -8.97 -2.43
C ASP A 102 4.19 -9.72 -3.09
N ALA A 103 3.10 -9.96 -2.36
CA ALA A 103 1.90 -10.63 -2.83
C ALA A 103 0.60 -10.03 -2.27
N ASN A 104 -0.53 -10.44 -2.85
CA ASN A 104 -1.86 -10.09 -2.37
C ASN A 104 -2.30 -11.02 -1.22
N TYR A 105 -1.69 -10.86 -0.05
CA TYR A 105 -2.09 -11.62 1.13
C TYR A 105 -3.48 -11.22 1.63
N TYR A 106 -4.34 -12.22 1.85
CA TYR A 106 -5.69 -12.04 2.39
C TYR A 106 -6.53 -10.99 1.63
N ASN A 107 -6.31 -10.83 0.33
CA ASN A 107 -7.04 -9.88 -0.53
C ASN A 107 -6.86 -8.39 -0.16
N ARG A 108 -5.76 -8.03 0.51
CA ARG A 108 -5.50 -6.68 1.02
C ARG A 108 -4.73 -5.76 0.05
N ALA A 109 -4.35 -6.27 -1.12
CA ALA A 109 -3.81 -5.45 -2.21
C ALA A 109 -4.90 -4.95 -3.18
N TYR A 110 -6.17 -5.31 -2.98
CA TYR A 110 -7.26 -4.80 -3.81
C TYR A 110 -7.65 -3.39 -3.39
N TRP A 111 -7.55 -2.46 -4.33
CA TRP A 111 -8.00 -1.08 -4.15
C TRP A 111 -9.19 -0.77 -5.05
N LYS A 112 -10.07 0.11 -4.58
CA LYS A 112 -11.08 0.78 -5.40
C LYS A 112 -10.63 2.22 -5.62
N LEU A 113 -10.79 2.71 -6.85
CA LEU A 113 -10.61 4.12 -7.16
C LEU A 113 -12.01 4.75 -7.23
N GLU A 114 -12.40 5.42 -6.15
CA GLU A 114 -13.68 6.11 -6.08
C GLU A 114 -13.65 7.37 -6.98
N LYS A 115 -14.75 7.59 -7.72
CA LYS A 115 -14.90 8.78 -8.56
C LYS A 115 -15.25 9.99 -7.67
N GLN A 116 -14.70 11.15 -8.00
CA GLN A 116 -15.05 12.44 -7.41
C GLN A 116 -16.16 13.13 -8.20
#